data_AF-A0A0J7KJC0-F1
#
_entry.id   AF-A0A0J7KJC0-F1
#
_cell.length_a   1.000
_cell.length_b   1.000
_cell.length_c   1.000
_cell.angle_alpha   90.00
_cell.angle_beta   90.00
_cell.angle_gamma   90.00
#
_symmetry.space_group_name_H-M   'P 1'
#
loop_
_entity.id
_entity.type
_entity.pdbx_description
1 polymer ?
#
loop_
_entity_poly.entity_id
_entity_poly.type
_entity_poly.pdbx_seq_one_letter_code
_entity_poly.pdbx_strand_id
1 'polypeptide(L)'
;MVLFNSANPEGKNIGVEESCSNLNRSKPIVFLVHGFISSANTTNTYDLASQLVKKNYTVFSLDWSNAACDNGIPILRLLEYPQAVKNTREIGELMAKYVVSLIGECKIPLNNITFIGHSLGAHVCGFAAEHIQKSNLVKISLIIGLDPAAPLFEFNKCEDRLCKSDATHVITLHTSPLGISKPIGHVHLQFNGGTTQPDCGLDLGFACSHSKSIVYLANSLNNCVYPGVPIKSSILGMYEYAFQKPSYPDSYTTDCIVVTEKIFNIKPRDKLREGNYYVFVEPKSPYCTQKNFSCKSLTIKNQKPSPRLEHKERTRFFLGFPWFLGKLIKIDHRLLYLDSVFYDPSLIHSGRSAGSIDSLFPVHCLRDVVIANLGVPMVDIFICNLWCGSMEPAFHRGDLLFLTNYQDEPVRVGEIVVFKVEGRDIPIVHRVLKLHEKGDQNNTVKFLTKGDNNSVDDRGLYAPGQLWLTHKDVVGRARGFLPYVGMVTIYMNEYPKFKYAVLACLGLYVLVHRE
;
A
#
# COMPACT_ATOMS: atom_id res chain seq x y z
N MET A 1 18.09 9.88 -17.31
CA MET A 1 18.67 9.83 -15.95
C MET A 1 19.30 11.18 -15.64
N VAL A 2 19.23 11.69 -14.41
CA VAL A 2 19.85 12.96 -14.02
C VAL A 2 21.07 12.69 -13.13
N LEU A 3 22.26 13.06 -13.59
CA LEU A 3 23.52 12.85 -12.86
C LEU A 3 23.88 14.09 -12.05
N PHE A 4 23.92 13.95 -10.73
CA PHE A 4 24.43 14.95 -9.80
C PHE A 4 25.79 14.50 -9.26
N ASN A 5 26.81 15.33 -9.44
CA ASN A 5 28.15 15.11 -8.90
C ASN A 5 28.90 16.44 -8.70
N SER A 6 30.14 16.40 -8.20
CA SER A 6 30.93 17.61 -7.92
C SER A 6 31.22 18.51 -9.14
N ALA A 7 31.01 18.03 -10.37
CA ALA A 7 31.14 18.81 -11.60
C ALA A 7 29.78 19.19 -12.23
N ASN A 8 28.68 18.61 -11.73
CA ASN A 8 27.30 18.84 -12.17
C ASN A 8 26.41 18.97 -10.92
N PRO A 9 26.58 20.03 -10.09
CA PRO A 9 25.90 20.15 -8.80
C PRO A 9 24.39 20.38 -8.94
N GLU A 10 23.96 21.08 -9.99
CA GLU A 10 22.55 21.32 -10.33
C GLU A 10 21.89 20.14 -11.07
N GLY A 11 22.65 19.05 -11.30
CA GLY A 11 22.23 17.91 -12.09
C GLY A 11 22.46 18.10 -13.59
N LYS A 12 22.75 16.99 -14.28
CA LYS A 12 22.87 16.94 -15.74
C LYS A 12 22.07 15.78 -16.30
N ASN A 13 21.19 16.04 -17.26
CA ASN A 13 20.53 15.00 -18.03
C ASN A 13 21.59 14.18 -18.81
N ILE A 14 21.59 12.87 -18.59
CA ILE A 14 22.40 11.91 -19.33
C ILE A 14 21.51 10.85 -19.99
N GLY A 15 21.93 10.44 -21.19
CA GLY A 15 21.31 9.36 -21.95
C GLY A 15 21.71 7.97 -21.42
N VAL A 16 21.41 6.94 -22.22
CA VAL A 16 21.76 5.55 -21.91
C VAL A 16 23.21 5.23 -22.29
N GLU A 17 23.75 5.87 -23.34
CA GLU A 17 25.14 5.69 -23.76
C GLU A 17 26.11 6.26 -22.72
N GLU A 18 26.99 5.41 -22.20
CA GLU A 18 27.80 5.72 -21.02
C GLU A 18 29.00 6.62 -21.33
N SER A 19 29.27 7.56 -20.43
CA SER A 19 30.58 8.22 -20.38
C SER A 19 31.18 8.14 -18.97
N CYS A 20 31.83 6.99 -18.71
CA CYS A 20 32.57 6.70 -17.48
C CYS A 20 33.61 7.78 -17.10
N SER A 21 34.00 8.64 -18.04
CA SER A 21 34.86 9.81 -17.85
C SER A 21 34.42 10.70 -16.68
N ASN A 22 33.11 10.79 -16.41
CA ASN A 22 32.53 11.63 -15.36
C ASN A 22 32.32 10.90 -14.02
N LEU A 23 32.75 9.63 -13.89
CA LEU A 23 32.44 8.78 -12.75
C LEU A 23 33.70 8.40 -11.94
N ASN A 24 33.81 8.95 -10.73
CA ASN A 24 34.87 8.57 -9.80
C ASN A 24 34.48 7.30 -9.03
N ARG A 25 35.03 6.17 -9.45
CA ARG A 25 34.80 4.80 -8.92
C ARG A 25 35.00 4.67 -7.40
N SER A 26 35.81 5.54 -6.80
CA SER A 26 36.12 5.54 -5.36
C SER A 26 35.09 6.29 -4.52
N LYS A 27 34.18 7.06 -5.13
CA LYS A 27 33.06 7.70 -4.43
C LYS A 27 31.90 6.70 -4.26
N PRO A 28 31.13 6.78 -3.15
CA PRO A 28 29.88 6.05 -3.03
C PRO A 28 28.85 6.57 -4.05
N ILE A 29 28.05 5.65 -4.59
CA ILE A 29 27.06 5.91 -5.63
C ILE A 29 25.65 5.65 -5.08
N VAL A 30 24.77 6.63 -5.26
CA VAL A 30 23.34 6.53 -4.92
C VAL A 30 22.53 6.56 -6.20
N PHE A 31 21.57 5.65 -6.33
CA PHE A 31 20.44 5.83 -7.23
C PHE A 31 19.26 6.35 -6.42
N LEU A 32 18.71 7.49 -6.82
CA LEU A 32 17.57 8.12 -6.18
C LEU A 32 16.34 7.98 -7.09
N VAL A 33 15.22 7.48 -6.56
CA VAL A 33 14.01 7.22 -7.35
C VAL A 33 12.81 7.89 -6.70
N HIS A 34 12.14 8.77 -7.44
CA HIS A 34 10.94 9.49 -6.96
C HIS A 34 9.67 8.61 -7.00
N GLY A 35 8.60 9.12 -6.41
CA GLY A 35 7.29 8.49 -6.35
C GLY A 35 6.34 8.83 -7.51
N PHE A 36 5.07 8.51 -7.27
CA PHE A 36 3.90 8.91 -8.06
C PHE A 36 3.75 10.44 -8.13
N ILE A 37 3.32 10.98 -9.28
CA ILE A 37 3.11 12.43 -9.53
C ILE A 37 4.33 13.25 -9.02
N SER A 38 5.52 12.89 -9.51
CA SER A 38 6.78 13.48 -9.11
C SER A 38 7.83 13.28 -10.21
N SER A 39 8.99 13.92 -10.02
CA SER A 39 10.11 13.99 -10.97
C SER A 39 11.45 14.04 -10.23
N ALA A 40 12.55 13.82 -10.94
CA ALA A 40 13.90 13.92 -10.37
C ALA A 40 14.23 15.32 -9.83
N ASN A 41 13.57 16.35 -10.38
CA ASN A 41 13.76 17.76 -10.04
C ASN A 41 12.71 18.30 -9.03
N THR A 42 11.84 17.45 -8.48
CA THR A 42 10.93 17.84 -7.39
C THR A 42 11.76 18.24 -6.16
N THR A 43 11.41 19.36 -5.49
CA THR A 43 12.26 20.03 -4.48
C THR A 43 12.89 19.09 -3.45
N ASN A 44 12.12 18.22 -2.80
CA ASN A 44 12.64 17.28 -1.80
C ASN A 44 13.66 16.28 -2.39
N THR A 45 13.41 15.80 -3.62
CA THR A 45 14.28 14.88 -4.36
C THR A 45 15.59 15.57 -4.75
N TYR A 46 15.48 16.81 -5.27
CA TYR A 46 16.60 17.68 -5.60
C TYR A 46 17.47 17.98 -4.37
N ASP A 47 16.86 18.45 -3.27
CA ASP A 47 17.54 18.81 -2.03
C ASP A 47 18.33 17.63 -1.43
N LEU A 48 17.77 16.41 -1.49
CA LEU A 48 18.47 15.21 -1.06
C LEU A 48 19.67 14.90 -1.98
N ALA A 49 19.51 15.00 -3.30
CA ALA A 49 20.60 14.81 -4.25
C ALA A 49 21.73 15.84 -4.05
N SER A 50 21.41 17.12 -3.92
CA SER A 50 22.39 18.19 -3.68
C SER A 50 23.11 18.04 -2.33
N GLN A 51 22.42 17.58 -1.28
CA GLN A 51 23.05 17.29 0.02
C GLN A 51 23.97 16.07 -0.02
N LEU A 52 23.60 15.03 -0.78
CA LEU A 52 24.47 13.88 -1.05
C LEU A 52 25.74 14.28 -1.83
N VAL A 53 25.63 15.15 -2.84
CA VAL A 53 26.81 15.69 -3.56
C VAL A 53 27.71 16.50 -2.62
N LYS A 54 27.15 17.33 -1.74
CA LYS A 54 27.92 18.05 -0.68
C LYS A 54 28.63 17.08 0.28
N LYS A 55 28.10 15.87 0.46
CA LYS A 55 28.71 14.76 1.23
C LYS A 55 29.58 13.83 0.37
N ASN A 56 29.99 14.28 -0.82
CA ASN A 56 30.92 13.61 -1.73
C ASN A 56 30.41 12.28 -2.35
N TYR A 57 29.09 12.09 -2.42
CA TYR A 57 28.48 11.02 -3.21
C TYR A 57 28.41 11.41 -4.70
N THR A 58 28.15 10.42 -5.55
CA THR A 58 27.65 10.61 -6.93
C THR A 58 26.21 10.08 -6.97
N VAL A 59 25.27 10.88 -7.46
CA VAL A 59 23.84 10.54 -7.43
C VAL A 59 23.29 10.45 -8.85
N PHE A 60 22.66 9.33 -9.17
CA PHE A 60 21.85 9.12 -10.37
C PHE A 60 20.38 9.23 -9.95
N SER A 61 19.74 10.37 -10.22
CA SER A 61 18.31 10.54 -9.98
C SER A 61 17.54 10.01 -11.19
N LEU A 62 16.75 8.96 -10.98
CA LEU A 62 15.93 8.34 -11.99
C LEU A 62 14.65 9.15 -12.16
N ASP A 63 14.63 9.99 -13.20
CA ASP A 63 13.40 10.59 -13.69
C ASP A 63 12.61 9.56 -14.49
N TRP A 64 11.41 9.25 -14.01
CA TRP A 64 10.39 8.43 -14.66
C TRP A 64 9.02 9.12 -14.62
N SER A 65 8.98 10.46 -14.46
CA SER A 65 7.79 11.32 -14.34
C SER A 65 6.65 10.97 -15.30
N ASN A 66 6.97 10.75 -16.58
CA ASN A 66 6.03 10.31 -17.61
C ASN A 66 5.29 8.99 -17.26
N ALA A 67 6.01 8.02 -16.70
CA ALA A 67 5.48 6.72 -16.27
C ALA A 67 4.99 6.72 -14.81
N ALA A 68 5.31 7.77 -14.04
CA ALA A 68 4.81 8.05 -12.71
C ALA A 68 3.52 8.91 -12.70
N CYS A 69 2.94 9.19 -13.87
CA CYS A 69 1.71 9.95 -14.06
C CYS A 69 1.79 11.42 -13.57
N ASP A 70 2.95 12.07 -13.75
CA ASP A 70 3.11 13.52 -13.50
C ASP A 70 2.64 14.42 -14.66
N ASN A 71 2.14 13.82 -15.75
CA ASN A 71 1.53 14.53 -16.86
C ASN A 71 0.00 14.65 -16.70
N GLY A 72 -0.62 15.58 -17.42
CA GLY A 72 -2.08 15.70 -17.47
C GLY A 72 -2.73 16.43 -16.27
N ILE A 73 -4.08 16.41 -16.24
CA ILE A 73 -4.91 17.23 -15.37
C ILE A 73 -4.88 16.69 -13.92
N PRO A 74 -4.58 17.52 -12.89
CA PRO A 74 -4.37 17.05 -11.51
C PRO A 74 -5.47 16.16 -10.92
N ILE A 75 -6.75 16.41 -11.25
CA ILE A 75 -7.88 15.61 -10.75
C ILE A 75 -7.92 14.19 -11.35
N LEU A 76 -7.39 14.00 -12.56
CA LEU A 76 -7.37 12.72 -13.27
C LEU A 76 -6.15 11.88 -12.92
N ARG A 77 -5.00 12.50 -12.58
CA ARG A 77 -3.75 11.78 -12.24
C ARG A 77 -3.97 10.70 -11.18
N LEU A 78 -4.79 10.98 -10.16
CA LEU A 78 -5.16 10.02 -9.11
C LEU A 78 -5.78 8.72 -9.64
N LEU A 79 -6.54 8.78 -10.75
CA LEU A 79 -7.14 7.60 -11.40
C LEU A 79 -6.08 6.76 -12.12
N GLU A 80 -4.94 7.34 -12.49
CA GLU A 80 -3.83 6.66 -13.17
C GLU A 80 -2.90 5.90 -12.19
N TYR A 81 -3.12 6.01 -10.87
CA TYR A 81 -2.32 5.31 -9.86
C TYR A 81 -2.14 3.80 -10.13
N PRO A 82 -3.17 3.02 -10.51
CA PRO A 82 -3.00 1.60 -10.85
C PRO A 82 -2.11 1.35 -12.08
N GLN A 83 -1.95 2.34 -12.97
CA GLN A 83 -1.01 2.26 -14.09
C GLN A 83 0.41 2.61 -13.65
N ALA A 84 0.60 3.68 -12.86
CA ALA A 84 1.90 3.99 -12.27
C ALA A 84 2.44 2.84 -11.41
N VAL A 85 1.57 2.13 -10.67
CA VAL A 85 1.89 0.89 -9.94
C VAL A 85 2.42 -0.20 -10.87
N LYS A 86 1.73 -0.52 -11.98
CA LYS A 86 2.20 -1.51 -12.96
C LYS A 86 3.56 -1.12 -13.55
N ASN A 87 3.72 0.16 -13.90
CA ASN A 87 4.94 0.69 -14.50
C ASN A 87 6.18 0.50 -13.61
N THR A 88 6.02 0.42 -12.27
CA THR A 88 7.16 0.25 -11.35
C THR A 88 8.04 -0.97 -11.64
N ARG A 89 7.46 -2.08 -12.12
CA ARG A 89 8.23 -3.30 -12.45
C ARG A 89 9.10 -3.09 -13.68
N GLU A 90 8.55 -2.51 -14.76
CA GLU A 90 9.28 -2.22 -16.00
C GLU A 90 10.36 -1.15 -15.79
N ILE A 91 10.05 -0.08 -15.05
CA ILE A 91 11.04 0.94 -14.68
C ILE A 91 12.15 0.35 -13.81
N GLY A 92 11.83 -0.60 -12.92
CA GLY A 92 12.81 -1.39 -12.16
C GLY A 92 13.73 -2.23 -13.06
N GLU A 93 13.18 -2.90 -14.08
CA GLU A 93 13.99 -3.63 -15.06
C GLU A 93 14.89 -2.73 -15.90
N LEU A 94 14.41 -1.56 -16.34
CA LEU A 94 15.21 -0.58 -17.09
C LEU A 94 16.34 -0.02 -16.22
N MET A 95 16.06 0.29 -14.96
CA MET A 95 17.07 0.68 -13.98
C MET A 95 18.09 -0.43 -13.74
N ALA A 96 17.66 -1.70 -13.64
CA ALA A 96 18.56 -2.84 -13.49
C ALA A 96 19.51 -2.99 -14.69
N LYS A 97 18.99 -2.92 -15.92
CA LYS A 97 19.78 -3.00 -17.17
C LYS A 97 20.86 -1.91 -17.20
N TYR A 98 20.51 -0.67 -16.84
CA TYR A 98 21.44 0.45 -16.75
C TYR A 98 22.51 0.27 -15.65
N VAL A 99 22.12 -0.20 -14.46
CA VAL A 99 23.08 -0.48 -13.37
C VAL A 99 24.05 -1.61 -13.74
N VAL A 100 23.60 -2.64 -14.46
CA VAL A 100 24.46 -3.74 -14.95
C VAL A 100 25.48 -3.24 -15.97
N SER A 101 25.11 -2.34 -16.89
CA SER A 101 26.03 -1.69 -17.84
C SER A 101 27.12 -0.90 -17.08
N LEU A 102 26.75 -0.01 -16.14
CA LEU A 102 27.70 0.75 -15.30
C LEU A 102 28.70 -0.14 -14.53
N ILE A 103 28.25 -1.32 -14.07
CA ILE A 103 29.13 -2.29 -13.39
C ILE A 103 30.06 -2.98 -14.40
N GLY A 104 29.52 -3.38 -15.55
CA GLY A 104 30.24 -4.08 -16.61
C GLY A 104 31.27 -3.22 -17.33
N GLU A 105 30.93 -1.98 -17.66
CA GLU A 105 31.70 -1.07 -18.50
C GLU A 105 32.50 -0.09 -17.64
N CYS A 106 31.83 0.72 -16.82
CA CYS A 106 32.52 1.64 -15.90
C CYS A 106 33.22 0.95 -14.72
N LYS A 107 33.11 -0.38 -14.53
CA LYS A 107 33.76 -1.15 -13.45
C LYS A 107 33.43 -0.63 -12.04
N ILE A 108 32.17 -0.21 -11.83
CA ILE A 108 31.68 0.21 -10.52
C ILE A 108 31.55 -1.01 -9.59
N PRO A 109 32.16 -0.99 -8.38
CA PRO A 109 32.00 -2.10 -7.44
C PRO A 109 30.63 -2.02 -6.77
N LEU A 110 29.84 -3.10 -6.85
CA LEU A 110 28.44 -3.16 -6.36
C LEU A 110 28.29 -2.78 -4.87
N ASN A 111 29.31 -3.01 -4.05
CA ASN A 111 29.31 -2.65 -2.62
C ASN A 111 29.40 -1.14 -2.34
N ASN A 112 29.63 -0.32 -3.37
CA ASN A 112 29.53 1.15 -3.30
C ASN A 112 28.17 1.68 -3.79
N ILE A 113 27.28 0.82 -4.31
CA ILE A 113 25.96 1.21 -4.82
C ILE A 113 24.91 1.08 -3.71
N THR A 114 24.18 2.17 -3.49
CA THR A 114 22.98 2.26 -2.62
C THR A 114 21.79 2.71 -3.46
N PHE A 115 20.62 2.11 -3.25
CA PHE A 115 19.36 2.58 -3.84
C PHE A 115 18.53 3.30 -2.77
N ILE A 116 17.91 4.42 -3.13
CA ILE A 116 17.03 5.21 -2.28
C ILE A 116 15.77 5.51 -3.08
N GLY A 117 14.63 5.00 -2.64
CA GLY A 117 13.38 5.12 -3.39
C GLY A 117 12.24 5.64 -2.52
N HIS A 118 11.50 6.63 -3.00
CA HIS A 118 10.33 7.19 -2.31
C HIS A 118 9.02 6.68 -2.88
N SER A 119 8.04 6.35 -2.03
CA SER A 119 6.70 5.93 -2.45
C SER A 119 6.78 4.74 -3.42
N LEU A 120 6.18 4.83 -4.62
CA LEU A 120 6.33 3.86 -5.71
C LEU A 120 7.80 3.58 -6.09
N GLY A 121 8.68 4.59 -6.01
CA GLY A 121 10.11 4.46 -6.27
C GLY A 121 10.82 3.50 -5.31
N ALA A 122 10.29 3.29 -4.10
CA ALA A 122 10.81 2.26 -3.19
C ALA A 122 10.65 0.84 -3.77
N HIS A 123 9.58 0.59 -4.53
CA HIS A 123 9.32 -0.69 -5.19
C HIS A 123 10.08 -0.83 -6.49
N VAL A 124 10.27 0.26 -7.26
CA VAL A 124 11.23 0.33 -8.37
C VAL A 124 12.63 -0.12 -7.90
N CYS A 125 13.10 0.36 -6.75
CA CYS A 125 14.40 -0.07 -6.18
C CYS A 125 14.44 -1.57 -5.82
N GLY A 126 13.33 -2.13 -5.31
CA GLY A 126 13.21 -3.56 -5.04
C GLY A 126 13.29 -4.40 -6.33
N PHE A 127 12.42 -4.10 -7.31
CA PHE A 127 12.40 -4.78 -8.61
C PHE A 127 13.71 -4.63 -9.38
N ALA A 128 14.39 -3.48 -9.29
CA ALA A 128 15.71 -3.30 -9.88
C ALA A 128 16.76 -4.23 -9.24
N ALA A 129 16.77 -4.32 -7.91
CA ALA A 129 17.72 -5.18 -7.19
C ALA A 129 17.38 -6.68 -7.34
N GLU A 130 16.11 -7.05 -7.53
CA GLU A 130 15.66 -8.39 -7.92
C GLU A 130 16.27 -8.79 -9.28
N HIS A 131 16.18 -7.92 -10.29
CA HIS A 131 16.70 -8.20 -11.64
C HIS A 131 18.24 -8.22 -11.70
N ILE A 132 18.91 -7.38 -10.92
CA ILE A 132 20.38 -7.43 -10.75
C ILE A 132 20.83 -8.78 -10.17
N GLN A 133 20.13 -9.31 -9.17
CA GLN A 133 20.41 -10.65 -8.61
C GLN A 133 20.19 -11.77 -9.63
N LYS A 134 19.15 -11.68 -10.47
CA LYS A 134 18.91 -12.64 -11.58
C LYS A 134 20.02 -12.59 -12.64
N SER A 135 20.76 -11.49 -12.78
CA SER A 135 21.87 -11.32 -13.72
C SER A 135 23.22 -11.92 -13.25
N ASN A 136 23.20 -12.94 -12.39
CA ASN A 136 24.38 -13.57 -11.77
C ASN A 136 25.30 -12.61 -10.97
N LEU A 137 24.81 -11.44 -10.59
CA LEU A 137 25.50 -10.53 -9.66
C LEU A 137 25.05 -10.80 -8.22
N VAL A 138 25.91 -10.45 -7.25
CA VAL A 138 25.56 -10.51 -5.83
C VAL A 138 24.53 -9.42 -5.47
N LYS A 139 24.02 -9.41 -4.23
CA LYS A 139 23.02 -8.44 -3.80
C LYS A 139 23.57 -7.01 -3.75
N ILE A 140 22.73 -6.03 -4.06
CA ILE A 140 22.97 -4.61 -3.78
C ILE A 140 23.33 -4.44 -2.29
N SER A 141 24.19 -3.44 -1.97
CA SER A 141 24.65 -3.23 -0.60
C SER A 141 23.50 -2.82 0.32
N LEU A 142 22.75 -1.79 -0.09
CA LEU A 142 21.76 -1.11 0.74
C LEU A 142 20.61 -0.59 -0.13
N ILE A 143 19.38 -0.84 0.30
CA ILE A 143 18.18 -0.12 -0.14
C ILE A 143 17.62 0.68 1.04
N ILE A 144 17.30 1.96 0.81
CA ILE A 144 16.54 2.80 1.74
C ILE A 144 15.19 3.13 1.11
N GLY A 145 14.12 2.51 1.62
CA GLY A 145 12.73 2.80 1.23
C GLY A 145 12.17 3.96 2.06
N LEU A 146 11.78 5.04 1.39
CA LEU A 146 11.21 6.25 1.97
C LEU A 146 9.69 6.22 1.79
N ASP A 147 8.99 5.96 2.89
CA ASP A 147 7.55 5.70 3.00
C ASP A 147 7.01 4.85 1.81
N PRO A 148 7.50 3.59 1.63
CA PRO A 148 7.16 2.75 0.47
C PRO A 148 5.65 2.58 0.34
N ALA A 149 5.07 2.80 -0.84
CA ALA A 149 3.62 2.98 -0.97
C ALA A 149 2.80 1.73 -0.57
N ALA A 150 1.77 1.91 0.27
CA ALA A 150 0.87 0.85 0.72
C ALA A 150 -0.23 0.45 -0.30
N PRO A 151 -0.92 1.38 -0.99
CA PRO A 151 -2.00 1.00 -1.89
C PRO A 151 -1.50 0.09 -3.01
N LEU A 152 -2.22 -1.01 -3.27
CA LEU A 152 -1.85 -2.07 -4.23
C LEU A 152 -0.50 -2.81 -3.96
N PHE A 153 0.12 -2.62 -2.78
CA PHE A 153 1.37 -3.30 -2.39
C PHE A 153 1.39 -3.89 -0.96
N GLU A 154 0.67 -3.32 0.00
CA GLU A 154 0.67 -3.69 1.43
C GLU A 154 0.36 -5.18 1.70
N PHE A 155 -0.39 -5.83 0.82
CA PHE A 155 -0.75 -7.26 0.92
C PHE A 155 -0.02 -8.15 -0.10
N ASN A 156 0.86 -7.57 -0.92
CA ASN A 156 1.61 -8.31 -1.93
C ASN A 156 2.67 -9.21 -1.29
N LYS A 157 3.01 -10.29 -2.01
CA LYS A 157 4.12 -11.17 -1.65
C LYS A 157 5.47 -10.46 -1.85
N CYS A 158 6.54 -11.11 -1.41
CA CYS A 158 7.89 -10.55 -1.40
C CYS A 158 8.38 -10.19 -2.82
N GLU A 159 7.91 -10.94 -3.82
CA GLU A 159 8.27 -10.85 -5.24
C GLU A 159 7.53 -9.73 -6.00
N ASP A 160 6.50 -9.13 -5.38
CA ASP A 160 5.56 -8.17 -5.97
C ASP A 160 5.56 -6.80 -5.25
N ARG A 161 6.64 -6.48 -4.51
CA ARG A 161 6.92 -5.17 -3.89
C ARG A 161 8.38 -5.10 -3.43
N LEU A 162 8.75 -4.04 -2.71
CA LEU A 162 9.99 -3.99 -1.93
C LEU A 162 9.93 -5.03 -0.79
N CYS A 163 11.01 -5.77 -0.61
CA CYS A 163 11.14 -6.81 0.39
C CYS A 163 12.56 -6.89 0.99
N LYS A 164 12.65 -7.52 2.17
CA LYS A 164 13.91 -7.73 2.93
C LYS A 164 14.96 -8.50 2.12
N SER A 165 14.54 -9.30 1.15
CA SER A 165 15.40 -10.07 0.24
C SER A 165 16.26 -9.24 -0.70
N ASP A 166 15.88 -8.00 -1.00
CA ASP A 166 16.25 -7.39 -2.29
C ASP A 166 17.69 -6.85 -2.28
N ALA A 167 18.22 -6.55 -1.10
CA ALA A 167 19.61 -6.15 -0.89
C ALA A 167 20.18 -6.85 0.35
N THR A 168 21.50 -6.69 0.56
CA THR A 168 22.17 -7.17 1.79
C THR A 168 21.61 -6.47 3.02
N HIS A 169 21.24 -5.19 2.88
CA HIS A 169 20.55 -4.40 3.88
C HIS A 169 19.37 -3.66 3.26
N VAL A 170 18.24 -3.66 3.95
CA VAL A 170 17.02 -2.96 3.53
C VAL A 170 16.49 -2.19 4.73
N ILE A 171 16.44 -0.87 4.64
CA ILE A 171 15.92 0.00 5.71
C ILE A 171 14.68 0.70 5.17
N THR A 172 13.61 0.77 5.98
CA THR A 172 12.40 1.50 5.63
C THR A 172 12.11 2.59 6.64
N LEU A 173 11.80 3.79 6.15
CA LEU A 173 11.35 4.94 6.95
C LEU A 173 9.86 5.11 6.67
N HIS A 174 9.01 4.83 7.65
CA HIS A 174 7.57 4.99 7.56
C HIS A 174 7.17 6.31 8.23
N THR A 175 6.49 7.17 7.48
CA THR A 175 6.13 8.55 7.88
C THR A 175 4.66 8.90 7.64
N SER A 176 3.87 8.13 6.90
CA SER A 176 2.43 8.42 6.72
C SER A 176 1.56 7.18 6.46
N PRO A 177 0.22 7.29 6.61
CA PRO A 177 -0.72 6.21 6.25
C PRO A 177 -0.74 5.82 4.76
N LEU A 178 -0.02 6.51 3.88
CA LEU A 178 0.21 6.08 2.49
C LEU A 178 1.39 5.11 2.36
N GLY A 179 2.24 4.99 3.38
CA GLY A 179 3.35 4.05 3.42
C GLY A 179 3.00 2.70 4.05
N ILE A 180 3.76 1.66 3.69
CA ILE A 180 3.57 0.29 4.19
C ILE A 180 3.85 0.24 5.69
N SER A 181 2.82 -0.16 6.43
CA SER A 181 2.80 -0.33 7.88
C SER A 181 3.54 -1.60 8.33
N LYS A 182 3.57 -2.64 7.49
CA LYS A 182 4.28 -3.89 7.77
C LYS A 182 5.81 -3.71 7.72
N PRO A 183 6.56 -4.42 8.57
CA PRO A 183 8.03 -4.36 8.59
C PRO A 183 8.65 -5.15 7.42
N ILE A 184 8.66 -4.55 6.24
CA ILE A 184 9.14 -5.19 4.99
C ILE A 184 10.67 -5.20 4.82
N GLY A 185 11.43 -4.56 5.72
CA GLY A 185 12.89 -4.44 5.66
C GLY A 185 13.65 -5.27 6.71
N HIS A 186 14.98 -5.10 6.74
CA HIS A 186 15.82 -5.53 7.86
C HIS A 186 15.62 -4.61 9.07
N VAL A 187 15.44 -3.31 8.84
CA VAL A 187 15.11 -2.31 9.87
C VAL A 187 13.91 -1.51 9.39
N HIS A 188 12.92 -1.32 10.27
CA HIS A 188 11.72 -0.54 10.00
C HIS A 188 11.58 0.58 11.03
N LEU A 189 11.62 1.82 10.55
CA LEU A 189 11.72 3.05 11.34
C LEU A 189 10.41 3.85 11.21
N GLN A 190 9.56 3.80 12.22
CA GLN A 190 8.26 4.47 12.23
C GLN A 190 8.38 5.86 12.88
N PHE A 191 8.62 6.88 12.06
CA PHE A 191 8.77 8.26 12.53
C PHE A 191 7.41 8.79 12.99
N ASN A 192 7.33 9.19 14.27
CA ASN A 192 6.07 9.45 14.97
C ASN A 192 5.02 8.32 14.85
N GLY A 193 5.44 7.08 14.58
CA GLY A 193 4.52 5.95 14.37
C GLY A 193 3.87 5.89 12.98
N GLY A 194 4.41 6.60 11.96
CA GLY A 194 3.90 6.53 10.59
C GLY A 194 2.57 7.27 10.35
N THR A 195 2.23 8.25 11.19
CA THR A 195 0.95 8.98 11.13
C THR A 195 1.11 10.40 10.57
N THR A 196 0.70 11.45 11.28
CA THR A 196 0.87 12.84 10.84
C THR A 196 2.19 13.41 11.35
N GLN A 197 2.97 14.02 10.46
CA GLN A 197 4.26 14.62 10.79
C GLN A 197 4.15 16.12 11.18
N PRO A 198 5.08 16.65 11.99
CA PRO A 198 5.11 18.07 12.34
C PRO A 198 5.18 18.98 11.10
N ASP A 199 4.60 20.18 11.21
CA ASP A 199 4.45 21.17 10.14
C ASP A 199 3.63 20.71 8.90
N CYS A 200 2.86 19.62 8.98
CA CYS A 200 1.93 19.19 7.91
C CYS A 200 0.46 19.65 8.10
N GLY A 201 0.12 20.23 9.26
CA GLY A 201 -1.21 20.80 9.50
C GLY A 201 -2.33 19.75 9.46
N LEU A 202 -3.34 19.98 8.61
CA LEU A 202 -4.48 19.07 8.41
C LEU A 202 -4.17 17.90 7.45
N ASP A 203 -3.09 18.00 6.67
CA ASP A 203 -2.56 16.97 5.75
C ASP A 203 -3.61 16.07 5.05
N LEU A 204 -4.61 16.71 4.42
CA LEU A 204 -5.71 16.01 3.75
C LEU A 204 -5.16 15.25 2.53
N GLY A 205 -5.13 13.90 2.63
CA GLY A 205 -4.47 13.04 1.66
C GLY A 205 -3.02 12.67 2.00
N PHE A 206 -2.52 13.05 3.18
CA PHE A 206 -1.24 12.66 3.79
C PHE A 206 0.05 12.97 3.00
N ALA A 207 -0.04 13.72 1.89
CA ALA A 207 1.08 13.95 0.97
C ALA A 207 2.27 14.69 1.62
N CYS A 208 2.03 15.54 2.62
CA CYS A 208 3.12 16.18 3.38
C CYS A 208 3.84 15.17 4.25
N SER A 209 3.11 14.40 5.06
CA SER A 209 3.68 13.36 5.93
C SER A 209 4.40 12.28 5.10
N HIS A 210 3.86 11.92 3.93
CA HIS A 210 4.48 10.99 2.99
C HIS A 210 5.83 11.51 2.46
N SER A 211 5.91 12.80 2.16
CA SER A 211 7.14 13.48 1.68
C SER A 211 8.20 13.69 2.78
N LYS A 212 7.80 13.75 4.06
CA LYS A 212 8.72 14.01 5.18
C LYS A 212 9.76 12.90 5.38
N SER A 213 9.53 11.69 4.85
CA SER A 213 10.55 10.62 4.80
C SER A 213 11.83 11.07 4.07
N ILE A 214 11.68 11.79 2.94
CA ILE A 214 12.79 12.39 2.20
C ILE A 214 13.46 13.49 3.05
N VAL A 215 12.67 14.36 3.66
CA VAL A 215 13.17 15.49 4.49
C VAL A 215 13.97 14.99 5.69
N TYR A 216 13.53 13.94 6.39
CA TYR A 216 14.24 13.38 7.53
C TYR A 216 15.52 12.64 7.12
N LEU A 217 15.50 11.91 5.99
CA LEU A 217 16.70 11.29 5.46
C LEU A 217 17.73 12.37 5.05
N ALA A 218 17.30 13.41 4.33
CA ALA A 218 18.16 14.53 3.92
C ALA A 218 18.74 15.27 5.14
N ASN A 219 17.88 15.67 6.08
CA ASN A 219 18.31 16.34 7.31
C ASN A 219 19.34 15.51 8.09
N SER A 220 19.23 14.18 8.13
CA SER A 220 20.21 13.31 8.82
C SER A 220 21.67 13.51 8.36
N LEU A 221 21.90 14.01 7.15
CA LEU A 221 23.23 14.41 6.62
C LEU A 221 23.80 15.63 7.36
N ASN A 222 22.96 16.52 7.88
CA ASN A 222 23.36 17.79 8.51
C ASN A 222 23.47 17.65 10.05
N ASN A 223 24.18 16.61 10.50
CA ASN A 223 24.38 16.27 11.93
C ASN A 223 23.08 16.06 12.73
N CYS A 224 21.98 15.74 12.04
CA CYS A 224 20.65 15.63 12.64
C CYS A 224 20.44 14.22 13.22
N VAL A 225 20.04 14.14 14.49
CA VAL A 225 19.92 12.87 15.23
C VAL A 225 18.46 12.57 15.57
N TYR A 226 17.96 11.42 15.14
CA TYR A 226 16.62 10.92 15.48
C TYR A 226 16.75 9.72 16.42
N PRO A 227 16.40 9.85 17.71
CA PRO A 227 16.40 8.73 18.64
C PRO A 227 15.14 7.87 18.43
N GLY A 228 15.23 6.57 18.74
CA GLY A 228 14.08 5.67 18.62
C GLY A 228 14.15 4.48 19.58
N VAL A 229 13.00 3.89 19.87
CA VAL A 229 12.84 2.76 20.81
C VAL A 229 12.22 1.55 20.11
N PRO A 230 12.58 0.31 20.47
CA PRO A 230 12.05 -0.88 19.82
C PRO A 230 10.55 -1.07 20.11
N ILE A 231 9.78 -1.34 19.06
CA ILE A 231 8.37 -1.67 19.14
C ILE A 231 8.23 -3.14 19.55
N LYS A 232 7.63 -3.38 20.72
CA LYS A 232 7.38 -4.74 21.22
C LYS A 232 6.30 -5.43 20.38
N SER A 233 6.68 -6.51 19.69
CA SER A 233 5.82 -7.25 18.75
C SER A 233 4.78 -8.17 19.43
N SER A 234 4.06 -7.67 20.44
CA SER A 234 2.87 -8.34 21.00
C SER A 234 1.60 -7.67 20.48
N ILE A 235 0.48 -8.42 20.44
CA ILE A 235 -0.84 -7.85 20.10
C ILE A 235 -1.17 -6.70 21.05
N LEU A 236 -0.88 -6.88 22.35
CA LEU A 236 -1.01 -5.84 23.36
C LEU A 236 -0.17 -4.60 23.01
N GLY A 237 1.09 -4.77 22.62
CA GLY A 237 1.98 -3.67 22.23
C GLY A 237 1.51 -2.88 21.00
N MET A 238 0.85 -3.55 20.05
CA MET A 238 0.27 -2.85 18.88
C MET A 238 -0.95 -1.98 19.28
N TYR A 239 -1.78 -2.44 20.21
CA TYR A 239 -2.83 -1.60 20.81
C TYR A 239 -2.25 -0.53 21.75
N GLU A 240 -1.22 -0.86 22.53
CA GLU A 240 -0.51 0.03 23.46
C GLU A 240 0.02 1.26 22.70
N TYR A 241 0.71 1.08 21.56
CA TYR A 241 1.19 2.21 20.76
C TYR A 241 0.12 2.90 19.90
N ALA A 242 -1.03 2.26 19.65
CA ALA A 242 -2.16 2.91 18.99
C ALA A 242 -2.89 3.92 19.91
N PHE A 243 -2.82 3.73 21.24
CA PHE A 243 -3.46 4.62 22.22
C PHE A 243 -2.47 5.40 23.11
N GLN A 244 -1.22 4.95 23.23
CA GLN A 244 -0.20 5.53 24.11
C GLN A 244 1.17 5.60 23.41
N LYS A 245 1.54 6.82 22.98
CA LYS A 245 2.86 7.10 22.41
C LYS A 245 3.97 6.66 23.39
N PRO A 246 5.01 5.93 22.94
CA PRO A 246 6.10 5.53 23.84
C PRO A 246 6.84 6.75 24.41
N SER A 247 7.37 6.61 25.62
CA SER A 247 8.18 7.64 26.27
C SER A 247 9.40 8.02 25.43
N TYR A 248 9.65 9.32 25.29
CA TYR A 248 10.87 9.83 24.65
C TYR A 248 12.10 9.38 25.45
N PRO A 249 13.15 8.84 24.82
CA PRO A 249 14.30 8.26 25.52
C PRO A 249 15.10 9.31 26.29
N ASP A 250 15.54 8.94 27.49
CA ASP A 250 16.34 9.76 28.40
C ASP A 250 17.78 9.22 28.57
N SER A 251 18.52 9.72 29.57
CA SER A 251 19.86 9.23 29.91
C SER A 251 19.89 7.78 30.40
N TYR A 252 18.80 7.29 30.99
CA TYR A 252 18.69 5.97 31.59
C TYR A 252 18.14 4.92 30.62
N THR A 253 17.56 5.35 29.50
CA THR A 253 17.00 4.49 28.46
C THR A 253 18.12 3.73 27.75
N THR A 254 18.42 2.52 28.20
CA THR A 254 19.51 1.71 27.64
C THR A 254 19.12 0.97 26.37
N ASP A 255 17.83 0.75 26.10
CA ASP A 255 17.35 0.05 24.89
C ASP A 255 16.68 0.99 23.88
N CYS A 256 17.53 1.82 23.28
CA CYS A 256 17.18 2.72 22.20
C CYS A 256 18.26 2.74 21.10
N ILE A 257 17.86 3.20 19.92
CA ILE A 257 18.71 3.44 18.76
C ILE A 257 18.82 4.94 18.46
N VAL A 258 19.80 5.32 17.64
CA VAL A 258 19.87 6.62 16.96
C VAL A 258 20.07 6.45 15.45
N VAL A 259 19.26 7.16 14.68
CA VAL A 259 19.37 7.31 13.22
C VAL A 259 20.11 8.63 12.93
N THR A 260 21.15 8.55 12.10
CA THR A 260 22.01 9.68 11.67
C THR A 260 22.54 9.41 10.25
N GLU A 261 23.34 10.31 9.67
CA GLU A 261 24.07 10.11 8.40
C GLU A 261 24.82 8.77 8.23
N LYS A 262 25.06 8.01 9.30
CA LYS A 262 25.62 6.66 9.23
C LYS A 262 24.71 5.67 8.50
N ILE A 263 23.41 5.98 8.37
CA ILE A 263 22.44 5.18 7.59
C ILE A 263 22.88 4.96 6.13
N PHE A 264 23.52 5.95 5.50
CA PHE A 264 23.99 5.86 4.11
C PHE A 264 25.30 5.06 3.94
N ASN A 265 26.02 4.81 5.03
CA ASN A 265 27.37 4.25 5.00
C ASN A 265 27.46 2.78 5.41
N ILE A 266 26.32 2.11 5.60
CA ILE A 266 26.23 0.69 5.97
C ILE A 266 26.80 -0.18 4.85
N LYS A 267 27.79 -1.01 5.17
CA LYS A 267 28.48 -1.89 4.22
C LYS A 267 27.97 -3.34 4.35
N PRO A 268 28.10 -4.20 3.31
CA PRO A 268 27.55 -5.57 3.30
C PRO A 268 28.07 -6.53 4.39
N ARG A 269 29.05 -6.09 5.20
CA ARG A 269 29.65 -6.84 6.31
C ARG A 269 29.19 -6.34 7.68
N ASP A 270 28.46 -5.23 7.74
CA ASP A 270 27.99 -4.64 8.99
C ASP A 270 26.76 -5.41 9.49
N LYS A 271 26.76 -5.78 10.79
CA LYS A 271 25.58 -6.39 11.39
C LYS A 271 24.61 -5.30 11.85
N LEU A 272 23.37 -5.34 11.36
CA LEU A 272 22.34 -4.40 11.79
C LEU A 272 21.65 -4.83 13.10
N ARG A 273 21.10 -3.84 13.78
CA ARG A 273 20.04 -4.03 14.79
C ARG A 273 18.72 -4.17 14.06
N GLU A 274 18.46 -5.39 13.60
CA GLU A 274 17.21 -5.70 12.91
C GLU A 274 16.01 -5.59 13.86
N GLY A 275 14.89 -5.08 13.34
CA GLY A 275 13.68 -4.87 14.11
C GLY A 275 12.89 -3.62 13.73
N ASN A 276 11.84 -3.37 14.51
CA ASN A 276 10.88 -2.30 14.31
C ASN A 276 11.07 -1.26 15.41
N TYR A 277 11.13 0.02 15.05
CA TYR A 277 11.45 1.10 15.97
C TYR A 277 10.50 2.28 15.81
N TYR A 278 9.95 2.76 16.93
CA TYR A 278 9.28 4.05 16.97
C TYR A 278 10.38 5.13 17.03
N VAL A 279 10.42 6.02 16.05
CA VAL A 279 11.43 7.07 15.93
C VAL A 279 10.81 8.42 16.27
N PHE A 280 11.46 9.17 17.15
CA PHE A 280 10.99 10.48 17.59
C PHE A 280 11.53 11.58 16.67
N VAL A 281 10.66 12.53 16.36
CA VAL A 281 11.01 13.80 15.70
C VAL A 281 10.62 14.96 16.60
N GLU A 282 11.42 16.01 16.58
CA GLU A 282 11.13 17.28 17.23
C GLU A 282 10.03 18.04 16.46
N PRO A 283 9.19 18.84 17.14
CA PRO A 283 8.01 19.47 16.53
C PRO A 283 8.31 20.65 15.59
N LYS A 284 9.58 21.02 15.39
CA LYS A 284 10.03 22.13 14.53
C LYS A 284 11.21 21.70 13.69
N SER A 285 11.34 22.21 12.47
CA SER A 285 12.52 22.06 11.62
C SER A 285 13.83 22.36 12.38
N PRO A 286 14.90 21.54 12.28
CA PRO A 286 15.10 20.42 11.36
C PRO A 286 14.51 19.07 11.81
N TYR A 287 13.59 19.09 12.78
CA TYR A 287 12.81 17.94 13.28
C TYR A 287 13.62 16.89 14.04
N CYS A 288 14.86 17.19 14.38
CA CYS A 288 15.76 16.31 15.11
C CYS A 288 16.33 17.00 16.35
N THR A 289 16.92 16.21 17.23
CA THR A 289 17.43 16.67 18.52
C THR A 289 18.94 16.84 18.49
N GLN A 290 19.42 17.84 19.24
CA GLN A 290 20.85 18.10 19.47
C GLN A 290 21.33 17.52 20.83
N LYS A 291 20.48 16.76 21.52
CA LYS A 291 20.85 16.08 22.77
C LYS A 291 21.77 14.89 22.47
N ASN A 292 22.76 14.68 23.33
CA ASN A 292 23.54 13.45 23.32
C ASN A 292 22.78 12.34 24.06
N PHE A 293 22.75 11.14 23.49
CA PHE A 293 22.06 9.97 24.06
C PHE A 293 23.05 8.81 24.28
N SER A 294 22.75 7.97 25.26
CA SER A 294 23.38 6.66 25.50
C SER A 294 22.92 5.59 24.49
N CYS A 295 21.96 5.92 23.62
CA CYS A 295 21.38 5.04 22.60
C CYS A 295 22.42 4.47 21.62
N LYS A 296 22.16 3.25 21.14
CA LYS A 296 23.05 2.51 20.25
C LYS A 296 22.92 2.99 18.79
N SER A 297 23.98 2.87 17.99
CA SER A 297 23.84 3.04 16.53
C SER A 297 23.13 1.83 15.91
N LEU A 298 22.51 2.04 14.73
CA LEU A 298 21.87 1.00 13.90
C LEU A 298 22.84 -0.15 13.56
N THR A 299 24.12 0.14 13.36
CA THR A 299 25.16 -0.88 13.19
C THR A 299 25.70 -1.37 14.53
N ILE A 300 25.85 -2.68 14.66
CA ILE A 300 26.48 -3.33 15.80
C ILE A 300 27.99 -3.28 15.57
N LYS A 301 28.70 -2.44 16.33
CA LYS A 301 30.16 -2.53 16.42
C LYS A 301 30.53 -3.92 16.94
N ASN A 302 31.16 -4.73 16.10
CA ASN A 302 31.79 -5.97 16.55
C ASN A 302 32.90 -5.61 17.57
N GLN A 303 32.77 -6.12 18.80
CA GLN A 303 33.97 -6.37 19.61
C GLN A 303 34.87 -7.33 18.83
N LYS A 304 36.20 -7.24 18.99
CA LYS A 304 37.12 -8.23 18.41
C LYS A 304 36.62 -9.63 18.81
N PRO A 305 36.53 -10.59 17.87
CA PRO A 305 36.11 -11.94 18.23
C PRO A 305 37.10 -12.50 19.25
N SER A 306 36.61 -12.83 20.45
CA SER A 306 37.32 -13.72 21.36
C SER A 306 37.57 -15.04 20.62
N PRO A 307 38.76 -15.67 20.73
CA PRO A 307 39.08 -16.88 19.98
C PRO A 307 38.05 -17.97 20.25
N ARG A 308 37.25 -18.28 19.22
CA ARG A 308 36.18 -19.29 19.29
C ARG A 308 36.84 -20.67 19.32
N LEU A 309 36.70 -21.37 20.44
CA LEU A 309 36.99 -22.80 20.52
C LEU A 309 36.09 -23.55 19.53
N GLU A 310 36.69 -24.37 18.66
CA GLU A 310 35.97 -25.18 17.70
C GLU A 310 35.34 -26.41 18.38
N HIS A 311 34.04 -26.36 18.67
CA HIS A 311 33.28 -27.61 18.88
C HIS A 311 32.86 -28.19 17.52
N LYS A 312 33.44 -29.35 17.23
CA LYS A 312 33.44 -30.01 15.92
C LYS A 312 32.28 -31.01 15.81
N GLU A 313 31.07 -30.51 15.56
CA GLU A 313 29.90 -31.37 15.37
C GLU A 313 30.02 -32.22 14.09
N ARG A 314 29.66 -33.50 14.20
CA ARG A 314 29.77 -34.49 13.11
C ARG A 314 28.46 -34.56 12.32
N THR A 315 28.52 -34.22 11.04
CA THR A 315 27.49 -34.56 10.07
C THR A 315 27.24 -36.07 10.05
N ARG A 316 25.99 -36.51 10.08
CA ARG A 316 25.58 -37.86 9.66
C ARG A 316 24.72 -37.76 8.41
N PHE A 317 25.15 -38.41 7.34
CA PHE A 317 24.31 -38.65 6.16
C PHE A 317 23.23 -39.67 6.49
N PHE A 318 22.07 -39.52 5.85
CA PHE A 318 21.16 -40.61 5.55
C PHE A 318 20.87 -40.60 4.04
N LEU A 319 20.90 -41.78 3.42
CA LEU A 319 20.65 -41.99 1.99
C LEU A 319 19.26 -42.62 1.82
N GLY A 320 18.49 -42.17 0.82
CA GLY A 320 17.15 -42.71 0.52
C GLY A 320 16.52 -42.10 -0.74
N PHE A 321 16.38 -42.92 -1.78
CA PHE A 321 15.78 -42.67 -3.12
C PHE A 321 15.58 -44.08 -3.75
N PRO A 322 14.78 -44.30 -4.83
CA PRO A 322 13.91 -43.39 -5.60
C PRO A 322 12.52 -43.99 -6.00
N TRP A 323 11.90 -43.44 -7.07
CA TRP A 323 10.77 -43.96 -7.90
C TRP A 323 9.31 -43.78 -7.37
N PHE A 324 8.27 -43.47 -8.20
CA PHE A 324 8.21 -43.15 -9.65
C PHE A 324 6.98 -42.27 -10.08
N LEU A 325 6.73 -42.12 -11.40
CA LEU A 325 5.71 -41.27 -12.08
C LEU A 325 4.24 -41.52 -11.66
N GLY A 326 3.24 -40.66 -11.93
CA GLY A 326 3.18 -39.37 -12.68
C GLY A 326 2.16 -39.35 -13.85
N LYS A 327 1.44 -38.24 -14.11
CA LYS A 327 0.64 -38.02 -15.36
C LYS A 327 0.15 -36.57 -15.58
N LEU A 328 -0.25 -36.27 -16.84
CA LEU A 328 -0.81 -34.99 -17.33
C LEU A 328 -2.27 -35.14 -17.79
N ILE A 329 -3.05 -34.05 -17.69
CA ILE A 329 -4.23 -33.62 -18.50
C ILE A 329 -4.62 -32.20 -18.01
N LYS A 330 -5.43 -31.37 -18.70
CA LYS A 330 -5.29 -30.71 -20.02
C LYS A 330 -6.68 -30.15 -20.43
N ILE A 331 -6.85 -28.84 -20.31
CA ILE A 331 -7.62 -27.88 -21.15
C ILE A 331 -8.98 -28.34 -21.76
N ASP A 332 -10.03 -27.54 -21.52
CA ASP A 332 -10.93 -27.10 -22.62
C ASP A 332 -11.50 -25.68 -22.38
N HIS A 333 -11.97 -25.04 -23.45
CA HIS A 333 -12.63 -23.73 -23.52
C HIS A 333 -14.16 -23.88 -23.73
N ARG A 334 -14.93 -22.79 -23.54
CA ARG A 334 -16.00 -22.39 -24.49
C ARG A 334 -16.46 -20.93 -24.32
N LEU A 335 -16.74 -20.29 -25.46
CA LEU A 335 -17.57 -19.08 -25.61
C LEU A 335 -19.01 -19.51 -25.99
N LEU A 336 -19.84 -18.52 -26.41
CA LEU A 336 -21.22 -18.56 -26.95
C LEU A 336 -22.30 -18.21 -25.89
N TYR A 337 -23.30 -17.37 -26.16
CA TYR A 337 -23.48 -16.32 -27.20
C TYR A 337 -24.56 -15.32 -26.72
N LEU A 338 -25.00 -14.36 -27.55
CA LEU A 338 -26.13 -13.46 -27.24
C LEU A 338 -27.50 -14.16 -27.40
N ASP A 339 -28.53 -13.66 -26.71
CA ASP A 339 -29.78 -13.24 -27.36
C ASP A 339 -30.60 -12.28 -26.47
N SER A 340 -31.54 -11.54 -27.08
CA SER A 340 -32.26 -10.39 -26.48
C SER A 340 -33.79 -10.48 -26.61
N VAL A 341 -34.55 -10.15 -25.56
CA VAL A 341 -36.03 -10.11 -25.58
C VAL A 341 -36.56 -8.85 -24.86
N PHE A 342 -37.80 -8.46 -25.22
CA PHE A 342 -38.43 -7.14 -25.07
C PHE A 342 -38.87 -6.70 -23.66
N TYR A 343 -39.27 -5.43 -23.61
CA TYR A 343 -39.77 -4.65 -22.47
C TYR A 343 -41.31 -4.52 -22.55
N ASP A 344 -42.03 -4.53 -21.42
CA ASP A 344 -43.45 -4.12 -21.33
C ASP A 344 -43.71 -3.39 -19.99
N PRO A 345 -44.13 -2.10 -19.97
CA PRO A 345 -44.27 -1.32 -18.75
C PRO A 345 -45.72 -1.15 -18.26
N SER A 346 -46.11 -1.84 -17.19
CA SER A 346 -47.32 -1.47 -16.44
C SER A 346 -47.24 -1.76 -14.93
N LEU A 347 -47.06 -0.69 -14.13
CA LEU A 347 -47.85 -0.32 -12.92
C LEU A 347 -47.16 0.79 -12.12
N ILE A 348 -47.94 1.81 -11.73
CA ILE A 348 -47.57 2.94 -10.87
C ILE A 348 -48.66 3.09 -9.79
N HIS A 349 -48.33 3.70 -8.63
CA HIS A 349 -49.14 3.87 -7.41
C HIS A 349 -49.20 2.62 -6.50
N SER A 350 -49.13 2.70 -5.15
CA SER A 350 -48.82 3.77 -4.18
C SER A 350 -48.40 3.11 -2.83
N GLY A 351 -47.92 3.78 -1.76
CA GLY A 351 -47.66 5.20 -1.48
C GLY A 351 -47.73 5.48 0.04
N ARG A 352 -47.24 6.66 0.49
CA ARG A 352 -46.93 7.03 1.91
C ARG A 352 -45.71 6.26 2.47
N SER A 353 -44.97 6.74 3.48
CA SER A 353 -45.05 7.98 4.29
C SER A 353 -43.64 8.56 4.53
N ALA A 354 -43.52 9.87 4.78
CA ALA A 354 -42.23 10.53 4.96
C ALA A 354 -41.55 10.23 6.31
N GLY A 355 -40.23 10.01 6.27
CA GLY A 355 -39.33 9.92 7.42
C GLY A 355 -37.87 9.96 6.96
N SER A 356 -37.02 10.77 7.60
CA SER A 356 -35.58 10.98 7.33
C SER A 356 -35.17 11.13 5.86
N ILE A 357 -35.09 12.37 5.34
CA ILE A 357 -34.76 12.65 3.93
C ILE A 357 -33.27 13.01 3.71
N ASP A 358 -32.56 13.50 4.74
CA ASP A 358 -31.27 14.20 4.57
C ASP A 358 -30.05 13.33 4.22
N SER A 359 -30.13 12.01 4.44
CA SER A 359 -29.04 11.05 4.17
C SER A 359 -29.12 10.38 2.79
N LEU A 360 -30.31 10.28 2.20
CA LEU A 360 -30.55 9.57 0.93
C LEU A 360 -30.36 10.44 -0.31
N PHE A 361 -30.38 11.77 -0.18
CA PHE A 361 -30.31 12.72 -1.29
C PHE A 361 -29.13 12.47 -2.27
N PRO A 362 -27.88 12.24 -1.82
CA PRO A 362 -26.75 11.95 -2.73
C PRO A 362 -26.91 10.61 -3.47
N VAL A 363 -27.55 9.63 -2.81
CA VAL A 363 -27.76 8.28 -3.35
C VAL A 363 -28.82 8.29 -4.45
N HIS A 364 -29.86 9.12 -4.32
CA HIS A 364 -30.86 9.31 -5.37
C HIS A 364 -30.27 10.06 -6.58
N CYS A 365 -29.51 11.16 -6.38
CA CYS A 365 -28.85 11.82 -7.52
C CYS A 365 -27.89 10.88 -8.27
N LEU A 366 -27.14 10.01 -7.57
CA LEU A 366 -26.25 9.05 -8.22
C LEU A 366 -27.03 7.96 -8.97
N ARG A 367 -28.11 7.45 -8.37
CA ARG A 367 -29.06 6.51 -9.02
C ARG A 367 -29.58 7.10 -10.34
N ASP A 368 -30.07 8.33 -10.31
CA ASP A 368 -30.72 8.95 -11.48
C ASP A 368 -29.73 9.23 -12.61
N VAL A 369 -28.51 9.68 -12.28
CA VAL A 369 -27.41 9.89 -13.26
C VAL A 369 -26.93 8.57 -13.88
N VAL A 370 -26.87 7.47 -13.12
CA VAL A 370 -26.49 6.14 -13.63
C VAL A 370 -27.61 5.56 -14.51
N ILE A 371 -28.88 5.70 -14.12
CA ILE A 371 -30.04 5.25 -14.91
C ILE A 371 -30.10 5.99 -16.25
N ALA A 372 -29.92 7.32 -16.25
CA ALA A 372 -30.03 8.14 -17.45
C ALA A 372 -29.01 7.83 -18.55
N ASN A 373 -27.87 7.22 -18.21
CA ASN A 373 -26.76 6.96 -19.16
C ASN A 373 -26.60 5.49 -19.58
N LEU A 374 -27.22 4.53 -18.89
CA LEU A 374 -26.99 3.10 -19.14
C LEU A 374 -28.20 2.32 -19.69
N GLY A 375 -29.40 2.92 -19.74
CA GLY A 375 -30.58 2.31 -20.38
C GLY A 375 -31.06 0.99 -19.75
N VAL A 376 -30.68 0.72 -18.50
CA VAL A 376 -30.99 -0.53 -17.80
C VAL A 376 -32.44 -0.51 -17.30
N PRO A 377 -33.23 -1.59 -17.50
CA PRO A 377 -34.56 -1.73 -16.90
C PRO A 377 -34.54 -1.63 -15.37
N MET A 378 -35.68 -1.30 -14.75
CA MET A 378 -35.82 -1.31 -13.29
C MET A 378 -35.76 -2.73 -12.73
N VAL A 379 -34.54 -3.18 -12.41
CA VAL A 379 -34.25 -4.22 -11.42
C VAL A 379 -33.83 -3.52 -10.13
N ASP A 380 -34.22 -4.03 -8.96
CA ASP A 380 -34.07 -3.31 -7.68
C ASP A 380 -32.62 -3.07 -7.25
N ILE A 381 -32.01 -1.97 -7.71
CA ILE A 381 -30.66 -1.54 -7.33
C ILE A 381 -30.64 -1.02 -5.89
N PHE A 382 -30.60 -1.94 -4.94
CA PHE A 382 -30.33 -1.65 -3.53
C PHE A 382 -28.85 -1.28 -3.34
N ILE A 383 -28.59 0.03 -3.38
CA ILE A 383 -27.26 0.62 -3.14
C ILE A 383 -26.82 0.32 -1.69
N CYS A 384 -25.93 -0.66 -1.54
CA CYS A 384 -25.31 -1.02 -0.27
C CYS A 384 -23.81 -0.75 -0.33
N ASN A 385 -23.35 0.30 0.38
CA ASN A 385 -21.93 0.56 0.56
C ASN A 385 -21.35 -0.42 1.58
N LEU A 386 -20.25 -1.08 1.24
CA LEU A 386 -19.47 -1.88 2.20
C LEU A 386 -18.73 -0.96 3.18
N TRP A 387 -19.02 -1.11 4.47
CA TRP A 387 -18.42 -0.32 5.56
C TRP A 387 -17.24 -1.00 6.27
N CYS A 388 -17.08 -2.32 6.11
CA CYS A 388 -16.09 -3.12 6.84
C CYS A 388 -15.40 -4.13 5.91
N GLY A 389 -14.11 -4.39 6.13
CA GLY A 389 -13.28 -5.30 5.33
C GLY A 389 -13.54 -6.80 5.56
N SER A 390 -14.71 -7.18 6.09
CA SER A 390 -15.07 -8.59 6.32
C SER A 390 -15.24 -9.40 5.03
N MET A 391 -15.33 -8.73 3.87
CA MET A 391 -15.49 -9.31 2.54
C MET A 391 -14.24 -9.26 1.67
N GLU A 392 -13.11 -8.82 2.22
CA GLU A 392 -11.83 -8.84 1.51
C GLU A 392 -11.34 -10.29 1.35
N PRO A 393 -10.71 -10.66 0.22
CA PRO A 393 -10.34 -9.82 -0.92
C PRO A 393 -11.42 -9.72 -2.02
N ALA A 394 -12.63 -10.27 -1.80
CA ALA A 394 -13.67 -10.31 -2.84
C ALA A 394 -14.33 -8.95 -3.08
N PHE A 395 -14.50 -8.14 -2.04
CA PHE A 395 -14.96 -6.76 -2.12
C PHE A 395 -14.29 -5.90 -1.03
N HIS A 396 -14.14 -4.61 -1.30
CA HIS A 396 -13.45 -3.64 -0.45
C HIS A 396 -14.41 -2.59 0.13
N ARG A 397 -13.96 -1.83 1.14
CA ARG A 397 -14.72 -0.69 1.67
C ARG A 397 -15.00 0.32 0.56
N GLY A 398 -16.27 0.71 0.42
CA GLY A 398 -16.73 1.65 -0.61
C GLY A 398 -16.99 1.04 -1.99
N ASP A 399 -16.91 -0.28 -2.17
CA ASP A 399 -17.44 -0.94 -3.36
C ASP A 399 -18.98 -0.85 -3.36
N LEU A 400 -19.54 -0.57 -4.54
CA LEU A 400 -20.98 -0.40 -4.79
C LEU A 400 -21.56 -1.69 -5.38
N LEU A 401 -22.42 -2.39 -4.64
CA LEU A 401 -22.99 -3.67 -5.07
C LEU A 401 -24.27 -3.50 -5.89
N PHE A 402 -24.41 -4.28 -6.97
CA PHE A 402 -25.66 -4.47 -7.70
C PHE A 402 -26.37 -5.72 -7.18
N LEU A 403 -27.54 -5.55 -6.58
CA LEU A 403 -28.31 -6.64 -5.97
C LEU A 403 -29.50 -7.06 -6.86
N THR A 404 -29.93 -8.32 -6.73
CA THR A 404 -31.16 -8.88 -7.30
C THR A 404 -31.87 -9.73 -6.25
N ASN A 405 -33.21 -9.69 -6.15
CA ASN A 405 -33.96 -10.48 -5.17
C ASN A 405 -35.14 -11.26 -5.79
N TYR A 406 -34.88 -11.95 -6.90
CA TYR A 406 -35.83 -12.89 -7.50
C TYR A 406 -36.12 -14.04 -6.52
N GLN A 407 -37.40 -14.22 -6.18
CA GLN A 407 -37.86 -15.25 -5.22
C GLN A 407 -37.82 -16.67 -5.81
N ASP A 408 -37.99 -16.79 -7.13
CA ASP A 408 -38.07 -18.07 -7.85
C ASP A 408 -36.68 -18.72 -8.11
N GLU A 409 -35.60 -18.01 -7.79
CA GLU A 409 -34.24 -18.53 -7.91
C GLU A 409 -33.70 -19.05 -6.57
N PRO A 410 -33.32 -20.34 -6.49
CA PRO A 410 -32.76 -20.89 -5.26
C PRO A 410 -31.36 -20.32 -4.96
N VAL A 411 -31.21 -19.77 -3.75
CA VAL A 411 -29.92 -19.29 -3.20
C VAL A 411 -28.90 -20.44 -3.16
N ARG A 412 -27.67 -20.19 -3.61
CA ARG A 412 -26.61 -21.22 -3.77
C ARG A 412 -25.44 -21.02 -2.81
N VAL A 413 -24.75 -22.11 -2.46
CA VAL A 413 -23.47 -22.06 -1.75
C VAL A 413 -22.45 -21.27 -2.60
N GLY A 414 -21.75 -20.33 -1.98
CA GLY A 414 -20.79 -19.45 -2.62
C GLY A 414 -21.36 -18.10 -3.10
N GLU A 415 -22.69 -17.93 -3.17
CA GLU A 415 -23.31 -16.63 -3.49
C GLU A 415 -23.09 -15.60 -2.39
N ILE A 416 -23.21 -14.32 -2.78
CA ILE A 416 -23.07 -13.17 -1.89
C ILE A 416 -24.47 -12.66 -1.54
N VAL A 417 -24.84 -12.73 -0.27
CA VAL A 417 -26.14 -12.27 0.23
C VAL A 417 -25.98 -11.01 1.07
N VAL A 418 -26.89 -10.06 0.82
CA VAL A 418 -27.12 -8.91 1.70
C VAL A 418 -28.35 -9.23 2.52
N PHE A 419 -28.20 -9.36 3.83
CA PHE A 419 -29.27 -9.73 4.76
C PHE A 419 -29.44 -8.68 5.86
N LYS A 420 -30.66 -8.55 6.38
CA LYS A 420 -30.97 -7.66 7.51
C LYS A 420 -31.47 -8.50 8.68
N VAL A 421 -30.73 -8.44 9.79
CA VAL A 421 -31.11 -9.12 11.03
C VAL A 421 -32.14 -8.26 11.78
N GLU A 422 -33.19 -8.90 12.28
CA GLU A 422 -34.22 -8.24 13.09
C GLU A 422 -33.58 -7.58 14.34
N GLY A 423 -33.92 -6.30 14.59
CA GLY A 423 -33.28 -5.51 15.65
C GLY A 423 -31.92 -4.89 15.29
N ARG A 424 -31.44 -4.98 14.04
CA ARG A 424 -30.29 -4.19 13.55
C ARG A 424 -30.69 -3.28 12.39
N ASP A 425 -30.24 -2.03 12.39
CA ASP A 425 -30.58 -1.08 11.33
C ASP A 425 -29.79 -1.29 10.04
N ILE A 426 -28.51 -1.64 10.17
CA ILE A 426 -27.55 -1.76 9.08
C ILE A 426 -27.56 -3.20 8.51
N PRO A 427 -27.73 -3.38 7.18
CA PRO A 427 -27.64 -4.69 6.54
C PRO A 427 -26.19 -5.22 6.50
N ILE A 428 -26.05 -6.54 6.45
CA ILE A 428 -24.76 -7.26 6.44
C ILE A 428 -24.59 -7.93 5.08
N VAL A 429 -23.41 -7.79 4.47
CA VAL A 429 -23.04 -8.42 3.19
C VAL A 429 -22.05 -9.55 3.48
N HIS A 430 -22.43 -10.82 3.33
CA HIS A 430 -21.51 -11.95 3.50
C HIS A 430 -21.79 -13.11 2.52
N ARG A 431 -20.87 -14.07 2.41
CA ARG A 431 -20.97 -15.21 1.51
C ARG A 431 -21.77 -16.36 2.13
N VAL A 432 -22.61 -17.03 1.34
CA VAL A 432 -23.33 -18.25 1.74
C VAL A 432 -22.34 -19.41 1.85
N LEU A 433 -22.07 -19.86 3.08
CA LEU A 433 -21.12 -20.93 3.40
C LEU A 433 -21.76 -22.32 3.29
N LYS A 434 -23.03 -22.49 3.69
CA LYS A 434 -23.73 -23.78 3.61
C LYS A 434 -25.25 -23.63 3.61
N LEU A 435 -25.92 -24.42 2.77
CA LEU A 435 -27.38 -24.62 2.78
C LEU A 435 -27.77 -25.80 3.67
N HIS A 436 -28.96 -25.71 4.27
CA HIS A 436 -29.64 -26.78 5.00
C HIS A 436 -31.10 -26.83 4.54
N GLU A 437 -31.40 -27.77 3.66
CA GLU A 437 -32.75 -28.21 3.38
C GLU A 437 -33.21 -29.09 4.56
N LYS A 438 -34.31 -28.69 5.22
CA LYS A 438 -34.96 -29.53 6.22
C LYS A 438 -36.23 -30.08 5.60
N GLY A 439 -36.33 -31.41 5.50
CA GLY A 439 -37.43 -32.14 4.87
C GLY A 439 -38.75 -32.10 5.66
N ASP A 440 -39.14 -30.93 6.17
CA ASP A 440 -40.49 -30.65 6.66
C ASP A 440 -41.35 -30.09 5.50
N GLN A 441 -42.66 -30.19 5.64
CA GLN A 441 -43.67 -30.06 4.56
C GLN A 441 -43.71 -28.74 3.77
N ASN A 442 -42.90 -27.73 4.11
CA ASN A 442 -42.89 -26.41 3.47
C ASN A 442 -41.55 -26.08 2.75
N ASN A 443 -40.68 -27.07 2.59
CA ASN A 443 -39.43 -27.03 1.79
C ASN A 443 -38.50 -25.82 2.04
N THR A 444 -38.49 -25.27 3.26
CA THR A 444 -37.80 -24.00 3.56
C THR A 444 -36.28 -24.18 3.61
N VAL A 445 -35.57 -23.65 2.62
CA VAL A 445 -34.10 -23.58 2.60
C VAL A 445 -33.61 -22.64 3.70
N LYS A 446 -32.71 -23.14 4.55
CA LYS A 446 -32.00 -22.35 5.58
C LYS A 446 -30.52 -22.24 5.22
N PHE A 447 -29.91 -21.10 5.48
CA PHE A 447 -28.51 -20.85 5.09
C PHE A 447 -27.67 -20.29 6.23
N LEU A 448 -26.38 -20.63 6.17
CA LEU A 448 -25.31 -20.10 7.01
C LEU A 448 -24.42 -19.20 6.16
N THR A 449 -24.07 -18.04 6.69
CA THR A 449 -23.22 -17.05 6.06
C THR A 449 -21.91 -16.85 6.81
N LYS A 450 -20.91 -16.33 6.11
CA LYS A 450 -19.60 -15.96 6.65
C LYS A 450 -18.99 -14.86 5.77
N GLY A 451 -18.40 -13.83 6.37
CA GLY A 451 -17.52 -12.90 5.66
C GLY A 451 -16.23 -13.57 5.22
N ASP A 452 -15.78 -13.33 3.99
CA ASP A 452 -14.61 -14.00 3.42
C ASP A 452 -13.34 -13.83 4.30
N ASN A 453 -13.11 -12.63 4.84
CA ASN A 453 -11.99 -12.29 5.72
C ASN A 453 -12.18 -12.72 7.19
N ASN A 454 -13.39 -13.13 7.59
CA ASN A 454 -13.69 -13.53 8.98
C ASN A 454 -13.06 -14.90 9.30
N SER A 455 -12.73 -15.16 10.57
CA SER A 455 -12.27 -16.48 11.04
C SER A 455 -13.40 -17.42 11.50
N VAL A 456 -14.60 -16.88 11.73
CA VAL A 456 -15.78 -17.58 12.24
C VAL A 456 -17.00 -17.38 11.32
N ASP A 457 -18.07 -18.16 11.55
CA ASP A 457 -19.36 -17.98 10.87
C ASP A 457 -20.23 -16.90 11.56
N ASP A 458 -21.29 -16.47 10.88
CA ASP A 458 -22.10 -15.32 11.29
C ASP A 458 -23.14 -15.61 12.40
N ARG A 459 -23.15 -16.79 13.04
CA ARG A 459 -24.13 -17.11 14.10
C ARG A 459 -24.12 -16.13 15.28
N GLY A 460 -22.96 -15.52 15.56
CA GLY A 460 -22.85 -14.45 16.57
C GLY A 460 -23.40 -13.09 16.13
N LEU A 461 -23.84 -12.95 14.87
CA LEU A 461 -24.42 -11.74 14.29
C LEU A 461 -25.94 -11.82 14.08
N TYR A 462 -26.51 -13.03 14.03
CA TYR A 462 -27.94 -13.28 13.89
C TYR A 462 -28.74 -12.86 15.13
N ALA A 463 -30.08 -12.90 15.05
CA ALA A 463 -30.95 -12.56 16.16
C ALA A 463 -30.81 -13.56 17.34
N PRO A 464 -31.09 -13.18 18.59
CA PRO A 464 -31.00 -14.10 19.73
C PRO A 464 -31.81 -15.39 19.53
N GLY A 465 -31.13 -16.53 19.55
CA GLY A 465 -31.71 -17.86 19.28
C GLY A 465 -31.78 -18.26 17.80
N GLN A 466 -31.47 -17.38 16.85
CA GLN A 466 -31.42 -17.69 15.42
C GLN A 466 -30.07 -18.31 15.04
N LEU A 467 -30.07 -19.59 14.66
CA LEU A 467 -28.85 -20.30 14.21
C LEU A 467 -28.63 -20.32 12.70
N TRP A 468 -29.63 -19.88 11.92
CA TRP A 468 -29.65 -19.90 10.46
C TRP A 468 -30.54 -18.77 9.92
N LEU A 469 -30.18 -18.23 8.76
CA LEU A 469 -31.02 -17.30 8.00
C LEU A 469 -32.02 -18.04 7.11
N THR A 470 -33.07 -17.33 6.70
CA THR A 470 -34.18 -17.76 5.86
C THR A 470 -34.48 -16.72 4.77
N HIS A 471 -35.22 -17.06 3.71
CA HIS A 471 -35.36 -16.17 2.54
C HIS A 471 -35.91 -14.77 2.89
N LYS A 472 -36.80 -14.68 3.89
CA LYS A 472 -37.33 -13.40 4.44
C LYS A 472 -36.26 -12.44 4.99
N ASP A 473 -35.08 -12.95 5.34
CA ASP A 473 -33.99 -12.16 5.94
C ASP A 473 -33.08 -11.55 4.85
N VAL A 474 -33.23 -11.96 3.59
CA VAL A 474 -32.42 -11.52 2.44
C VAL A 474 -33.00 -10.25 1.81
N VAL A 475 -32.22 -9.18 1.80
CA VAL A 475 -32.53 -7.93 1.08
C VAL A 475 -32.21 -8.07 -0.40
N GLY A 476 -31.12 -8.78 -0.74
CA GLY A 476 -30.81 -9.17 -2.12
C GLY A 476 -29.51 -9.98 -2.26
N ARG A 477 -29.30 -10.59 -3.42
CA ARG A 477 -28.09 -11.32 -3.84
C ARG A 477 -27.25 -10.46 -4.77
N ALA A 478 -25.94 -10.32 -4.52
CA ALA A 478 -25.09 -9.49 -5.37
C ALA A 478 -24.73 -10.21 -6.68
N ARG A 479 -24.96 -9.53 -7.81
CA ARG A 479 -24.66 -10.04 -9.17
C ARG A 479 -23.48 -9.36 -9.84
N GLY A 480 -23.08 -8.19 -9.35
CA GLY A 480 -21.93 -7.42 -9.81
C GLY A 480 -21.64 -6.28 -8.85
N PHE A 481 -20.58 -5.51 -9.13
CA PHE A 481 -20.21 -4.34 -8.34
C PHE A 481 -19.44 -3.32 -9.18
N LEU A 482 -19.44 -2.06 -8.74
CA LEU A 482 -18.48 -1.04 -9.18
C LEU A 482 -17.48 -0.78 -8.04
N PRO A 483 -16.17 -0.99 -8.23
CA PRO A 483 -15.20 -0.81 -7.17
C PRO A 483 -15.07 0.68 -6.78
N TYR A 484 -14.91 0.94 -5.49
CA TYR A 484 -14.67 2.25 -4.86
C TYR A 484 -15.68 3.39 -5.13
N VAL A 485 -16.73 3.22 -5.95
CA VAL A 485 -17.70 4.30 -6.26
C VAL A 485 -18.39 4.85 -5.01
N GLY A 486 -18.70 3.97 -4.05
CA GLY A 486 -19.27 4.35 -2.75
C GLY A 486 -18.34 5.17 -1.87
N MET A 487 -17.02 5.21 -2.14
CA MET A 487 -16.08 6.10 -1.42
C MET A 487 -16.44 7.57 -1.61
N VAL A 488 -16.93 7.98 -2.79
CA VAL A 488 -17.38 9.36 -3.02
C VAL A 488 -18.55 9.70 -2.08
N THR A 489 -19.51 8.79 -1.92
CA THR A 489 -20.65 8.94 -1.00
C THR A 489 -20.20 8.96 0.46
N ILE A 490 -19.23 8.11 0.83
CA ILE A 490 -18.63 8.08 2.17
C ILE A 490 -17.96 9.42 2.47
N TYR A 491 -17.10 9.95 1.59
CA TYR A 491 -16.45 11.24 1.78
C TYR A 491 -17.44 12.42 1.81
N MET A 492 -18.51 12.39 1.01
CA MET A 492 -19.59 13.39 1.09
C MET A 492 -20.37 13.35 2.42
N ASN A 493 -20.41 12.21 3.10
CA ASN A 493 -21.09 12.08 4.39
C ASN A 493 -20.16 12.37 5.59
N GLU A 494 -18.91 11.88 5.54
CA GLU A 494 -17.88 12.12 6.56
C GLU A 494 -17.39 13.59 6.56
N TYR A 495 -17.45 14.30 5.42
CA TYR A 495 -16.99 15.69 5.28
C TYR A 495 -18.09 16.62 4.72
N PRO A 496 -18.95 17.22 5.56
CA PRO A 496 -20.01 18.13 5.10
C PRO A 496 -19.54 19.28 4.21
N LYS A 497 -18.33 19.83 4.47
CA LYS A 497 -17.73 20.89 3.64
C LYS A 497 -17.45 20.41 2.20
N PHE A 498 -17.09 19.14 2.01
CA PHE A 498 -16.89 18.54 0.69
C PHE A 498 -18.24 18.35 -0.04
N LYS A 499 -19.29 17.89 0.67
CA LYS A 499 -20.67 17.85 0.13
C LYS A 499 -21.12 19.22 -0.40
N TYR A 500 -20.92 20.29 0.36
CA TYR A 500 -21.27 21.64 -0.10
C TYR A 500 -20.40 22.13 -1.26
N ALA A 501 -19.10 21.80 -1.30
CA ALA A 501 -18.24 22.15 -2.43
C ALA A 501 -18.66 21.45 -3.73
N VAL A 502 -18.93 20.14 -3.68
CA VAL A 502 -19.43 19.36 -4.83
C VAL A 502 -20.77 19.90 -5.32
N LEU A 503 -21.71 20.20 -4.42
CA LEU A 503 -23.00 20.80 -4.77
C LEU A 503 -22.87 22.21 -5.35
N ALA A 504 -21.94 23.03 -4.87
CA ALA A 504 -21.66 24.34 -5.42
C ALA A 504 -21.06 24.27 -6.84
N CYS A 505 -20.12 23.33 -7.07
CA CYS A 505 -19.56 23.10 -8.41
C CYS A 505 -20.63 22.58 -9.39
N LEU A 506 -21.50 21.66 -8.97
CA LEU A 506 -22.62 21.18 -9.79
C LEU A 506 -23.65 22.29 -10.08
N GLY A 507 -24.00 23.10 -9.07
CA GLY A 507 -24.89 24.25 -9.26
C GLY A 507 -24.31 25.29 -10.22
N LEU A 508 -23.01 25.59 -10.11
CA LEU A 508 -22.33 26.52 -11.00
C LEU A 508 -22.19 25.96 -12.43
N TYR A 509 -21.94 24.65 -12.57
CA TYR A 509 -21.97 23.97 -13.88
C TYR A 509 -23.36 24.07 -14.55
N VAL A 510 -24.44 23.80 -13.81
CA VAL A 510 -25.82 23.92 -14.30
C VAL A 510 -26.22 25.38 -14.61
N LEU A 511 -25.59 26.37 -13.97
CA LEU A 511 -25.78 27.79 -14.30
C LEU A 511 -24.97 28.24 -15.52
N VAL A 512 -23.82 27.62 -15.80
CA VAL A 512 -22.96 27.93 -16.96
C VAL A 512 -23.42 27.21 -18.22
N HIS A 513 -23.94 25.98 -18.10
CA HIS A 513 -24.49 25.19 -19.21
C HIS A 513 -26.02 25.29 -19.31
N ARG A 514 -26.57 26.48 -19.05
CA ARG A 514 -28.00 26.75 -19.19
C ARG A 514 -28.30 27.61 -20.42
N GLU A 515 -28.40 26.92 -21.56
CA GLU A 515 -29.10 27.39 -22.77
C GLU A 515 -30.43 26.62 -22.91
#